data_AF-A0A838TDI5-F1
#
_entry.id   AF-A0A838TDI5-F1
#
_cell.length_a   1.000
_cell.length_b   1.000
_cell.length_c   1.000
_cell.angle_alpha   90.00
_cell.angle_beta   90.00
_cell.angle_gamma   90.00
#
_symmetry.space_group_name_H-M   'P 1'
#
loop_
_entity.id
_entity.type
_entity.pdbx_description
1 polymer ?
#
loop_
_entity_poly.entity_id
_entity_poly.type
_entity_poly.pdbx_seq_one_letter_code
_entity_poly.pdbx_strand_id
1 'polypeptide(L)'
;MLREKKPDEALQELDKALEAEPRNRAALRLRAYIYLQQGKWEKAIADYDVAINTIAEVDIEGRTRRGFAYRNLKQYDKALEDVDKVIEARPKDVEAYRRRVFVYRAMKQNDKAIADLQTILKLKPDDKDAQEQLKALQKKKK
;
A
#
# COMPACT_ATOMS: atom_id res chain seq x y z
N MET A 1 -7.48 -4.54 31.41
CA MET A 1 -6.40 -3.75 30.78
C MET A 1 -5.68 -4.67 29.81
N LEU A 2 -5.95 -4.59 28.50
CA LEU A 2 -5.16 -5.33 27.51
C LEU A 2 -3.78 -4.68 27.49
N ARG A 3 -2.80 -5.37 28.10
CA ARG A 3 -1.39 -5.10 27.86
C ARG A 3 -1.21 -5.22 26.35
N GLU A 4 -0.87 -4.13 25.67
CA GLU A 4 -0.42 -4.20 24.29
C GLU A 4 0.66 -5.28 24.24
N LYS A 5 0.32 -6.41 23.63
CA LYS A 5 1.23 -7.53 23.52
C LYS A 5 2.43 -7.02 22.75
N LYS A 6 3.62 -7.11 23.35
CA LYS A 6 4.83 -6.55 22.74
C LYS A 6 4.96 -7.11 21.31
N PRO A 7 5.38 -6.30 20.32
CA PRO A 7 5.47 -6.74 18.93
C PRO A 7 6.20 -8.09 18.77
N ASP A 8 7.21 -8.35 19.59
CA ASP A 8 7.98 -9.60 19.54
C ASP A 8 7.22 -10.82 20.06
N GLU A 9 6.39 -10.68 21.09
CA GLU A 9 5.53 -11.76 21.60
C GLU A 9 4.42 -12.10 20.59
N ALA A 10 3.87 -11.08 19.93
CA ALA A 10 2.88 -11.28 18.86
C ALA A 10 3.49 -11.99 17.65
N LEU A 11 4.72 -11.63 17.26
CA LEU A 11 5.44 -12.31 16.17
C LEU A 11 5.66 -13.80 16.48
N GLN A 12 6.07 -14.16 17.70
CA GLN A 12 6.29 -15.56 18.07
C GLN A 12 5.03 -16.42 17.97
N GLU A 13 3.87 -15.88 18.35
CA GLU A 13 2.60 -16.61 18.21
C GLU A 13 2.17 -16.75 16.75
N LEU A 14 2.41 -15.71 15.95
CA LEU A 14 2.14 -15.75 14.53
C LEU A 14 3.05 -16.74 13.81
N ASP A 15 4.31 -16.84 14.22
CA ASP A 15 5.25 -17.83 13.68
C ASP A 15 4.75 -19.26 13.96
N LYS A 16 4.36 -19.57 15.20
CA LYS A 16 3.76 -20.88 15.54
C LYS A 16 2.48 -21.17 14.77
N ALA A 17 1.61 -20.16 14.62
CA ALA A 17 0.38 -20.31 13.85
C ALA A 17 0.68 -20.62 12.38
N LEU A 18 1.72 -20.02 11.81
CA LEU A 18 2.13 -20.22 10.43
C LEU A 18 2.99 -21.48 10.22
N GLU A 19 3.60 -22.03 11.26
CA GLU A 19 4.15 -23.40 11.24
C GLU A 19 3.03 -24.43 11.10
N ALA A 20 1.93 -24.25 11.84
CA ALA A 20 0.78 -25.15 11.78
C ALA A 20 -0.05 -24.97 10.49
N GLU A 21 -0.28 -23.72 10.08
CA GLU A 21 -1.05 -23.35 8.89
C GLU A 21 -0.30 -22.30 8.05
N PRO A 22 0.63 -22.71 7.16
CA PRO A 22 1.48 -21.77 6.41
C PRO A 22 0.73 -20.80 5.48
N ARG A 23 -0.52 -21.10 5.16
CA ARG A 23 -1.40 -20.28 4.31
C ARG A 23 -2.51 -19.59 5.10
N ASN A 24 -2.40 -19.51 6.42
CA ASN A 24 -3.35 -18.75 7.23
C ASN A 24 -3.24 -17.25 6.91
N ARG A 25 -4.14 -16.78 6.05
CA ARG A 25 -4.13 -15.41 5.52
C ARG A 25 -4.20 -14.36 6.61
N ALA A 26 -4.98 -14.59 7.67
CA ALA A 26 -5.11 -13.62 8.76
C ALA A 26 -3.78 -13.47 9.53
N ALA A 27 -3.14 -14.60 9.86
CA ALA A 27 -1.84 -14.61 10.52
C ALA A 27 -0.74 -13.96 9.65
N LEU A 28 -0.68 -14.32 8.35
CA LEU A 28 0.26 -13.71 7.41
C LEU A 28 0.10 -12.19 7.34
N ARG A 29 -1.13 -11.67 7.20
CA ARG A 29 -1.38 -10.24 7.10
C ARG A 29 -1.05 -9.49 8.38
N LEU A 30 -1.34 -10.09 9.53
CA LEU A 30 -1.01 -9.47 10.82
C LEU A 30 0.52 -9.44 11.03
N ARG A 31 1.23 -10.53 10.70
CA ARG A 31 2.70 -10.59 10.79
C ARG A 31 3.36 -9.58 9.84
N ALA A 32 2.88 -9.53 8.60
CA ALA A 32 3.32 -8.56 7.60
C ALA A 32 3.10 -7.12 8.07
N TYR A 33 1.95 -6.83 8.69
CA TYR A 33 1.67 -5.50 9.23
C TYR A 33 2.63 -5.11 10.36
N ILE A 34 2.94 -6.02 11.28
CA ILE A 34 3.94 -5.78 12.33
C ILE A 34 5.31 -5.51 11.69
N TYR A 35 5.69 -6.27 10.66
CA TYR A 35 6.93 -6.01 9.92
C TYR A 35 6.96 -4.64 9.23
N LEU A 36 5.83 -4.16 8.69
CA LEU A 36 5.75 -2.77 8.19
C LEU A 36 6.01 -1.74 9.28
N GLN A 37 5.42 -1.91 10.47
CA GLN A 37 5.64 -0.99 11.59
C GLN A 37 7.10 -0.98 12.06
N GLN A 38 7.79 -2.11 11.92
CA GLN A 38 9.21 -2.25 12.25
C GLN A 38 10.16 -1.84 11.10
N GLY A 39 9.64 -1.41 9.95
CA GLY A 39 10.44 -1.08 8.77
C GLY A 39 11.11 -2.30 8.10
N LYS A 40 10.68 -3.52 8.42
CA LYS A 40 11.16 -4.77 7.84
C LYS A 40 10.42 -5.06 6.53
N TRP A 41 10.66 -4.22 5.53
CA TRP A 41 9.87 -4.17 4.29
C TRP A 41 9.87 -5.49 3.52
N GLU A 42 11.02 -6.15 3.37
CA GLU A 42 11.17 -7.41 2.64
C GLU A 42 10.38 -8.54 3.30
N LYS A 43 10.39 -8.61 4.64
CA LYS A 43 9.61 -9.60 5.38
C LYS A 43 8.11 -9.35 5.24
N ALA A 44 7.69 -8.08 5.32
CA ALA A 44 6.30 -7.73 5.09
C ALA A 44 5.84 -8.11 3.67
N ILE A 45 6.68 -7.86 2.65
CA ILE A 45 6.39 -8.24 1.27
C ILE A 45 6.20 -9.75 1.16
N ALA A 46 7.11 -10.56 1.70
CA ALA A 46 7.02 -12.02 1.62
C ALA A 46 5.70 -12.55 2.22
N ASP A 47 5.28 -12.04 3.37
CA ASP A 47 4.02 -12.45 3.99
C ASP A 47 2.79 -11.98 3.21
N TYR A 48 2.81 -10.74 2.69
CA TYR A 48 1.72 -10.26 1.82
C TYR A 48 1.66 -11.03 0.50
N ASP A 49 2.80 -11.42 -0.08
CA ASP A 49 2.86 -12.22 -1.31
C ASP A 49 2.10 -13.53 -1.12
N VAL A 50 2.35 -14.25 -0.02
CA VAL A 50 1.61 -15.48 0.28
C VAL A 50 0.14 -15.17 0.52
N ALA A 51 -0.17 -14.18 1.37
CA ALA A 51 -1.54 -13.83 1.72
C ALA A 51 -2.41 -13.45 0.51
N ILE A 52 -1.89 -12.62 -0.41
CA ILE A 52 -2.60 -12.16 -1.61
C ILE A 52 -2.93 -13.35 -2.53
N ASN A 53 -2.03 -14.34 -2.61
CA ASN A 53 -2.22 -15.52 -3.45
C ASN A 53 -3.10 -16.61 -2.81
N THR A 54 -3.63 -16.41 -1.60
CA THR A 54 -4.56 -17.37 -0.96
C THR A 54 -6.02 -17.18 -1.37
N ILE A 55 -6.38 -16.07 -2.03
CA ILE A 55 -7.74 -15.78 -2.48
C ILE A 55 -7.78 -15.51 -3.98
N ALA A 56 -8.90 -15.85 -4.61
CA ALA A 56 -9.11 -15.60 -6.04
C ALA A 56 -9.44 -14.13 -6.35
N GLU A 57 -10.09 -13.45 -5.40
CA GLU A 57 -10.41 -12.02 -5.52
C GLU A 57 -9.19 -11.13 -5.26
N VAL A 58 -9.26 -9.90 -5.76
CA VAL A 58 -8.19 -8.92 -5.53
C VAL A 58 -8.13 -8.54 -4.04
N ASP A 59 -7.04 -8.92 -3.36
CA ASP A 59 -6.78 -8.51 -1.98
C ASP A 59 -6.40 -7.03 -1.90
N ILE A 60 -7.40 -6.16 -1.79
CA ILE A 60 -7.23 -4.70 -1.80
C ILE A 60 -6.27 -4.24 -0.70
N GLU A 61 -6.48 -4.68 0.54
CA GLU A 61 -5.65 -4.21 1.65
C GLU A 61 -4.27 -4.89 1.64
N GLY A 62 -4.17 -6.17 1.26
CA GLY A 62 -2.87 -6.84 1.06
C GLY A 62 -1.99 -6.11 0.03
N ARG A 63 -2.53 -5.85 -1.16
CA ARG A 63 -1.83 -5.11 -2.23
C ARG A 63 -1.50 -3.67 -1.84
N THR A 64 -2.44 -2.99 -1.17
CA THR A 64 -2.20 -1.62 -0.65
C THR A 64 -1.01 -1.55 0.29
N ARG A 65 -0.88 -2.53 1.20
CA ARG A 65 0.19 -2.59 2.20
C ARG A 65 1.51 -3.09 1.61
N ARG A 66 1.46 -4.05 0.67
CA ARG A 66 2.64 -4.51 -0.08
C ARG A 66 3.20 -3.43 -0.99
N GLY A 67 2.35 -2.72 -1.73
CA GLY A 67 2.75 -1.56 -2.55
C GLY A 67 3.42 -0.45 -1.73
N PHE A 68 2.98 -0.22 -0.48
CA PHE A 68 3.66 0.67 0.44
C PHE A 68 5.08 0.19 0.79
N ALA A 69 5.27 -1.10 1.07
CA ALA A 69 6.61 -1.67 1.30
C ALA A 69 7.51 -1.54 0.07
N TYR A 70 7.02 -1.90 -1.11
CA TYR A 70 7.76 -1.76 -2.37
C TYR A 70 8.21 -0.32 -2.61
N ARG A 71 7.34 0.66 -2.36
CA ARG A 71 7.70 2.09 -2.48
C ARG A 71 8.83 2.49 -1.53
N ASN A 72 8.80 2.01 -0.28
CA ASN A 72 9.87 2.30 0.70
C ASN A 72 11.21 1.65 0.29
N LEU A 73 11.16 0.49 -0.38
CA LEU A 73 12.32 -0.14 -1.01
C LEU A 73 12.71 0.45 -2.38
N LYS A 74 12.04 1.53 -2.82
CA LYS A 74 12.22 2.15 -4.15
C LYS A 74 11.95 1.20 -5.32
N GLN A 75 11.23 0.10 -5.09
CA GLN A 75 10.75 -0.83 -6.13
C GLN A 75 9.45 -0.28 -6.73
N TYR A 76 9.55 0.87 -7.41
CA TYR A 76 8.38 1.66 -7.80
C TYR A 76 7.48 0.94 -8.80
N ASP A 77 8.03 0.19 -9.74
CA ASP A 77 7.23 -0.53 -10.76
C ASP A 77 6.30 -1.57 -10.11
N LYS A 78 6.80 -2.31 -9.11
CA LYS A 78 5.98 -3.26 -8.33
C LYS A 78 4.94 -2.56 -7.46
N ALA A 79 5.30 -1.40 -6.89
CA ALA A 79 4.33 -0.60 -6.15
C ALA A 79 3.20 -0.07 -7.06
N LEU A 80 3.52 0.32 -8.29
CA LEU A 80 2.53 0.71 -9.29
C LEU A 80 1.63 -0.46 -9.66
N GLU A 81 2.18 -1.64 -9.93
CA GLU A 81 1.40 -2.85 -10.25
C GLU A 81 0.35 -3.16 -9.17
N ASP A 82 0.74 -3.09 -7.89
CA ASP A 82 -0.18 -3.32 -6.78
C ASP A 82 -1.29 -2.27 -6.70
N VAL A 83 -0.94 -0.99 -6.88
CA VAL A 83 -1.92 0.09 -6.85
C VAL A 83 -2.85 0.04 -8.06
N ASP A 84 -2.34 -0.30 -9.24
CA ASP A 84 -3.13 -0.44 -10.46
C ASP A 84 -4.16 -1.57 -10.33
N LYS A 85 -3.78 -2.70 -9.74
CA LYS A 85 -4.74 -3.79 -9.43
C LYS A 85 -5.84 -3.36 -8.47
N VAL A 86 -5.52 -2.51 -7.48
CA VAL A 86 -6.53 -1.92 -6.58
C VAL A 86 -7.47 -0.98 -7.36
N ILE A 87 -6.94 -0.14 -8.24
CA ILE A 87 -7.73 0.78 -9.07
C ILE A 87 -8.61 0.02 -10.06
N GLU A 88 -8.10 -1.03 -10.71
CA GLU A 88 -8.89 -1.91 -11.59
C GLU A 88 -10.11 -2.49 -10.87
N ALA A 89 -9.91 -2.97 -9.63
CA ALA A 89 -11.00 -3.51 -8.81
C ALA A 89 -11.93 -2.43 -8.23
N ARG A 90 -11.41 -1.22 -7.97
CA ARG A 90 -12.15 -0.09 -7.38
C ARG A 90 -11.81 1.22 -8.11
N PRO A 91 -12.38 1.48 -9.30
CA PRO A 91 -12.00 2.61 -10.14
C PRO A 91 -12.36 3.99 -9.59
N LYS A 92 -13.16 4.03 -8.51
CA LYS A 92 -13.54 5.27 -7.79
C LYS A 92 -12.85 5.41 -6.43
N ASP A 93 -11.87 4.56 -6.12
CA ASP A 93 -11.12 4.63 -4.86
C ASP A 93 -10.10 5.77 -4.91
N VAL A 94 -10.48 6.92 -4.34
CA VAL A 94 -9.64 8.12 -4.23
C VAL A 94 -8.31 7.83 -3.53
N GLU A 95 -8.29 6.94 -2.54
CA GLU A 95 -7.08 6.63 -1.79
C GLU A 95 -6.10 5.79 -2.61
N ALA A 96 -6.60 4.93 -3.50
CA ALA A 96 -5.76 4.20 -4.46
C ALA A 96 -5.05 5.16 -5.43
N TYR A 97 -5.78 6.14 -6.00
CA TYR A 97 -5.16 7.19 -6.81
C TYR A 97 -4.14 8.01 -6.02
N ARG A 98 -4.44 8.37 -4.77
CA ARG A 98 -3.50 9.12 -3.90
C ARG A 98 -2.20 8.32 -3.67
N ARG A 99 -2.29 7.01 -3.50
CA ARG A 99 -1.11 6.13 -3.40
C ARG A 99 -0.29 6.14 -4.69
N ARG A 100 -0.94 6.07 -5.85
CA ARG A 100 -0.25 6.13 -7.15
C ARG A 100 0.44 7.47 -7.37
N VAL A 101 -0.20 8.58 -6.97
CA VAL A 101 0.42 9.92 -6.93
C VAL A 101 1.71 9.91 -6.13
N PHE A 102 1.71 9.32 -4.93
CA PHE A 102 2.92 9.23 -4.11
C PHE A 102 4.04 8.44 -4.79
N VAL A 103 3.72 7.35 -5.49
CA VAL A 103 4.71 6.56 -6.23
C VAL A 103 5.25 7.38 -7.41
N TYR A 104 4.39 7.98 -8.24
CA TYR A 104 4.83 8.82 -9.36
C TYR A 104 5.68 10.01 -8.93
N ARG A 105 5.33 10.67 -7.81
CA ARG A 105 6.14 11.75 -7.25
C ARG A 105 7.52 11.26 -6.79
N ALA A 106 7.61 10.08 -6.19
CA ALA A 106 8.89 9.47 -5.80
C ALA A 106 9.76 9.16 -7.04
N MET A 107 9.13 8.78 -8.16
CA MET A 107 9.79 8.59 -9.46
C MET A 107 10.06 9.90 -10.22
N LYS A 108 9.69 11.07 -9.68
CA LYS A 108 9.71 12.38 -10.36
C LYS A 108 8.86 12.45 -11.64
N GLN A 109 7.91 11.53 -11.82
CA GLN A 109 6.96 11.51 -12.95
C GLN A 109 5.77 12.44 -12.67
N ASN A 110 6.06 13.74 -12.57
CA ASN A 110 5.08 14.75 -12.14
C ASN A 110 3.86 14.85 -13.06
N ASP A 111 4.01 14.66 -14.38
CA ASP A 111 2.88 14.72 -15.31
C ASP A 111 1.86 13.60 -15.04
N LYS A 112 2.30 12.39 -14.69
CA LYS A 112 1.41 11.29 -14.30
C LYS A 112 0.75 11.54 -12.93
N ALA A 113 1.52 12.06 -11.97
CA ALA A 113 0.97 12.48 -10.68
C ALA A 113 -0.12 13.55 -10.83
N ILE A 114 0.06 14.51 -11.74
CA ILE A 114 -0.94 15.54 -12.06
C ILE A 114 -2.23 14.90 -12.62
N ALA A 115 -2.11 13.94 -13.54
CA ALA A 115 -3.27 13.25 -14.11
C ALA A 115 -4.10 12.51 -13.04
N ASP A 116 -3.45 11.86 -12.09
CA ASP A 116 -4.13 11.19 -10.97
C ASP A 116 -4.74 12.21 -9.99
N LEU A 117 -4.07 13.31 -9.69
CA LEU A 117 -4.63 14.39 -8.88
C LEU A 117 -5.89 15.00 -9.52
N GLN A 118 -5.89 15.19 -10.84
CA GLN A 118 -7.09 15.60 -11.57
C GLN A 118 -8.21 14.57 -11.48
N THR A 119 -7.88 13.28 -11.50
CA THR A 119 -8.86 12.19 -11.30
C THR A 119 -9.45 12.23 -9.89
N ILE A 120 -8.61 12.45 -8.87
CA ILE A 120 -9.09 12.65 -7.48
C ILE A 120 -10.07 13.81 -7.42
N LEU A 121 -9.75 14.97 -8.03
CA LEU A 121 -10.62 16.13 -8.01
C LEU A 121 -11.90 15.96 -8.84
N LYS A 122 -11.93 15.08 -9.84
CA LYS A 122 -13.17 14.70 -10.52
C LYS A 122 -14.08 13.85 -9.62
N LEU A 123 -13.51 12.94 -8.84
CA LEU A 123 -14.23 12.07 -7.92
C LEU A 123 -14.65 12.79 -6.63
N LYS A 124 -13.80 13.71 -6.15
CA LYS A 124 -13.96 14.48 -4.93
C LYS A 124 -13.46 15.91 -5.14
N PRO A 125 -14.32 16.81 -5.64
CA PRO A 125 -13.95 18.19 -6.00
C PRO A 125 -13.42 19.05 -4.85
N ASP A 126 -13.81 18.73 -3.62
CA ASP A 126 -13.45 19.45 -2.39
C ASP A 126 -12.18 18.89 -1.69
N ASP A 127 -11.46 17.98 -2.33
CA ASP A 127 -10.22 17.41 -1.78
C ASP A 127 -9.08 18.44 -1.77
N LYS A 128 -8.95 19.16 -0.65
CA LYS A 128 -7.97 20.24 -0.45
C LYS A 128 -6.53 19.77 -0.67
N ASP A 129 -6.18 18.57 -0.19
CA ASP A 129 -4.85 17.99 -0.37
C ASP A 129 -4.53 17.82 -1.85
N ALA A 130 -5.45 17.26 -2.63
CA ALA A 130 -5.26 17.12 -4.07
C ALA A 130 -5.14 18.48 -4.79
N GLN A 131 -5.92 19.49 -4.40
CA GLN A 131 -5.83 20.85 -4.95
C GLN A 131 -4.46 21.49 -4.68
N GLU A 132 -3.98 21.39 -3.43
CA GLU A 132 -2.68 21.94 -3.02
C GLU A 132 -1.52 21.26 -3.75
N GLN A 133 -1.53 19.92 -3.80
CA GLN A 133 -0.50 19.16 -4.49
C GLN A 133 -0.49 19.46 -6.00
N LEU A 134 -1.65 19.57 -6.64
CA LEU A 134 -1.76 19.90 -8.07
C LEU A 134 -1.17 21.29 -8.36
N LYS A 135 -1.55 22.30 -7.57
CA LYS A 135 -1.03 23.67 -7.69
C LYS A 135 0.49 23.70 -7.49
N ALA A 136 1.01 22.95 -6.52
CA ALA A 136 2.45 22.88 -6.25
C ALA A 136 3.23 22.26 -7.42
N LEU A 137 2.72 21.19 -8.03
CA LEU A 137 3.38 20.53 -9.17
C LEU A 137 3.33 21.39 -10.44
N GLN A 138 2.22 22.09 -10.70
CA GLN A 138 2.10 22.99 -11.85
C GLN A 138 3.02 24.20 -11.76
N LYS A 139 3.24 24.75 -10.56
CA LYS A 139 4.20 25.85 -10.35
C LYS A 139 5.64 25.47 -10.68
N LYS A 140 6.04 24.22 -10.39
CA LYS A 140 7.39 23.71 -10.66
C LYS A 140 7.68 23.43 -12.14
N LYS A 141 6.65 23.48 -13.01
CA LYS A 141 6.77 23.30 -14.46
C LYS A 141 7.06 24.62 -15.19
N LYS A 142 6.89 25.76 -14.51
CA LYS A 142 7.24 27.10 -14.99
C LYS A 142 8.64 27.45 -14.55
#